data_AF-A0A7S1JM14-F1
#
_entry.id   AF-A0A7S1JM14-F1
#
_cell.length_a   1.000
_cell.length_b   1.000
_cell.length_c   1.000
_cell.angle_alpha   90.00
_cell.angle_beta   90.00
_cell.angle_gamma   90.00
#
_symmetry.space_group_name_H-M   'P 1'
#
loop_
_entity.id
_entity.type
_entity.pdbx_description
1 polymer ?
#
loop_
_entity_poly.entity_id
_entity_poly.type
_entity_poly.pdbx_seq_one_letter_code
_entity_poly.pdbx_strand_id
1 'polypeptide(L)'
;DLDLICSRFVARPQHKDNRHGKMMLKSTLQLKHTIQLLPSLTKALEEVTSEMCPLLYLIKENMSDPRLALIAQKIDEIIDEDVSHSKNSSLEKIHLFFAIKPDVEPKLDLARKIYDETVEKVFQLFELYRQEWPDLGLKIEFTETRGYHVS
;
A
#
# COMPACT_ATOMS: atom_id res chain seq x y z
N ASP A 1 1.03 17.64 1.16
CA ASP A 1 0.92 16.51 0.21
C ASP A 1 -0.52 16.02 0.00
N LEU A 2 -1.46 16.25 0.94
CA LEU A 2 -2.88 15.88 0.74
C LEU A 2 -3.55 16.59 -0.45
N ASP A 3 -3.24 17.86 -0.70
CA ASP A 3 -3.75 18.56 -1.90
C ASP A 3 -3.26 17.89 -3.19
N LEU A 4 -2.03 17.37 -3.19
CA LEU A 4 -1.48 16.61 -4.31
C LEU A 4 -2.21 15.26 -4.47
N ILE A 5 -2.52 14.58 -3.37
CA ILE A 5 -3.31 13.34 -3.38
C ILE A 5 -4.73 13.63 -3.94
N CYS A 6 -5.42 14.65 -3.42
CA CYS A 6 -6.75 15.04 -3.88
C CYS A 6 -6.75 15.43 -5.36
N SER A 7 -5.77 16.21 -5.81
CA SER A 7 -5.64 16.59 -7.22
C SER A 7 -5.44 15.37 -8.13
N ARG A 8 -4.70 14.33 -7.70
CA ARG A 8 -4.54 13.08 -8.46
C ARG A 8 -5.86 12.31 -8.62
N PHE A 9 -6.74 12.33 -7.63
CA PHE A 9 -8.05 11.67 -7.71
C PHE A 9 -9.06 12.43 -8.58
N VAL A 10 -8.95 13.76 -8.64
CA VAL A 10 -9.86 14.60 -9.45
C VAL A 10 -9.38 14.71 -10.90
N ALA A 11 -8.06 14.66 -11.13
CA ALA A 11 -7.49 14.79 -12.46
C ALA A 11 -7.79 13.57 -13.33
N ARG A 12 -8.20 13.81 -14.59
CA ARG A 12 -8.33 12.74 -15.58
C ARG A 12 -6.94 12.37 -16.11
N PRO A 13 -6.48 11.12 -15.96
CA PRO A 13 -5.17 10.72 -16.45
C PRO A 13 -5.13 10.74 -17.97
N GLN A 14 -4.09 11.35 -18.53
CA GLN A 14 -3.83 11.37 -19.98
C GLN A 14 -3.36 10.00 -20.49
N HIS A 15 -2.63 9.25 -19.66
CA HIS A 15 -2.16 7.91 -19.96
C HIS A 15 -2.44 6.97 -18.77
N LYS A 16 -3.04 5.81 -19.05
CA LYS A 16 -3.30 4.75 -18.07
C LYS A 16 -2.22 3.68 -18.20
N ASP A 17 -1.02 3.99 -17.73
CA ASP A 17 0.10 3.05 -17.70
C ASP A 17 0.28 2.42 -16.31
N ASN A 18 1.15 1.41 -16.22
CA ASN A 18 1.45 0.72 -14.96
C ASN A 18 1.99 1.68 -13.89
N ARG A 19 2.68 2.75 -14.31
CA ARG A 19 3.21 3.77 -13.40
C ARG A 19 2.08 4.56 -12.77
N HIS A 20 1.09 4.97 -13.55
CA HIS A 20 -0.11 5.63 -13.08
C HIS A 20 -0.89 4.74 -12.12
N GLY A 21 -1.11 3.45 -12.46
CA GLY A 21 -1.77 2.50 -11.57
C GLY A 21 -1.09 2.38 -10.20
N LYS A 22 0.23 2.21 -10.19
CA LYS A 22 1.03 2.18 -8.94
C LYS A 22 0.91 3.47 -8.14
N MET A 23 0.97 4.62 -8.81
CA MET A 23 0.84 5.93 -8.17
C MET A 23 -0.55 6.11 -7.53
N MET A 24 -1.62 5.69 -8.22
CA MET A 24 -2.97 5.75 -7.69
C MET A 24 -3.14 4.86 -6.47
N LEU A 25 -2.65 3.62 -6.53
CA LEU A 25 -2.69 2.70 -5.39
C LEU A 25 -1.94 3.27 -4.17
N LYS A 26 -0.73 3.80 -4.36
CA LYS A 26 0.03 4.49 -3.29
C LYS A 26 -0.75 5.68 -2.72
N SER A 27 -1.37 6.48 -3.58
CA SER A 27 -2.16 7.66 -3.16
C SER A 27 -3.41 7.23 -2.38
N THR A 28 -4.04 6.11 -2.73
CA THR A 28 -5.17 5.51 -2.01
C THR A 28 -4.76 5.03 -0.62
N LEU A 29 -3.63 4.34 -0.50
CA LEU A 29 -3.09 3.90 0.79
C LEU A 29 -2.73 5.09 1.70
N GLN A 30 -2.13 6.15 1.13
CA GLN A 30 -1.84 7.39 1.83
C GLN A 30 -3.12 8.09 2.32
N LEU A 31 -4.16 8.13 1.49
CA LEU A 31 -5.46 8.70 1.86
C LEU A 31 -6.10 7.90 2.99
N LYS A 32 -6.15 6.56 2.89
CA LYS A 32 -6.65 5.66 3.95
C LYS A 32 -5.93 5.92 5.26
N HIS A 33 -4.59 5.92 5.25
CA HIS A 33 -3.80 6.17 6.45
C HIS A 33 -4.07 7.55 7.05
N THR A 34 -4.21 8.58 6.21
CA THR A 34 -4.53 9.93 6.70
C THR A 34 -5.88 9.96 7.40
N ILE A 35 -6.91 9.36 6.80
CA ILE A 35 -8.27 9.32 7.39
C ILE A 35 -8.26 8.58 8.72
N GLN A 36 -7.50 7.49 8.83
CA GLN A 36 -7.36 6.72 10.08
C GLN A 36 -6.71 7.52 11.23
N LEU A 37 -5.91 8.55 10.93
CA LEU A 37 -5.29 9.41 11.94
C LEU A 37 -6.24 10.51 12.44
N LEU A 38 -7.28 10.87 11.68
CA LEU A 38 -8.17 11.98 12.02
C LEU A 38 -8.88 11.82 13.37
N PRO A 39 -9.40 10.64 13.76
CA PRO A 39 -10.04 10.48 15.08
C PRO A 39 -9.10 10.80 16.25
N SER A 40 -7.82 10.40 16.13
CA SER A 40 -6.81 10.70 17.15
C SER A 40 -6.53 12.19 17.25
N LEU A 41 -6.50 12.87 16.10
CA LEU A 41 -6.29 14.31 16.03
C LEU A 41 -7.50 15.10 16.56
N THR A 42 -8.73 14.69 16.20
CA THR A 42 -9.97 15.26 16.75
C THR A 42 -10.03 15.10 18.26
N LYS A 43 -9.61 13.95 18.79
CA LYS A 43 -9.52 13.70 20.23
C LYS A 43 -8.49 14.61 20.91
N ALA A 44 -7.33 14.81 20.31
CA ALA A 44 -6.32 15.74 20.84
C ALA A 44 -6.82 17.21 20.89
N LEU A 45 -7.84 17.55 20.10
CA LEU A 45 -8.48 18.86 20.06
C LEU A 45 -9.85 18.88 20.77
N GLU A 46 -10.15 17.90 21.62
CA GLU A 46 -11.49 17.77 22.22
C GLU A 46 -11.89 18.98 23.06
N GLU A 47 -10.93 19.57 23.79
CA GLU A 47 -11.12 20.73 24.66
C GLU A 47 -11.24 22.06 23.90
N VAL A 48 -10.91 22.10 22.61
CA VAL A 48 -11.03 23.31 21.80
C VAL A 48 -12.50 23.63 21.57
N THR A 49 -12.93 24.79 22.08
CA THR A 49 -14.27 25.33 21.90
C THR A 49 -14.30 26.45 20.85
N SER A 50 -15.48 26.72 20.31
CA SER A 50 -15.70 27.80 19.34
C SER A 50 -15.39 29.19 19.88
N GLU A 51 -15.59 29.42 21.19
CA GLU A 51 -15.33 30.70 21.86
C GLU A 51 -13.83 30.95 22.05
N MET A 52 -13.05 29.89 22.32
CA MET A 52 -11.61 30.01 22.53
C MET A 52 -10.86 30.22 21.22
N CYS A 53 -11.18 29.42 20.19
CA CYS A 53 -10.47 29.45 18.93
C CYS A 53 -11.38 29.02 17.76
N PRO A 54 -12.15 29.95 17.18
CA PRO A 54 -13.17 29.63 16.16
C PRO A 54 -12.62 28.87 14.95
N LEU A 55 -11.42 29.23 14.48
CA LEU A 55 -10.80 28.59 13.32
C LEU A 55 -10.40 27.13 13.60
N LEU A 56 -9.80 26.88 14.77
CA LEU A 56 -9.37 25.53 15.13
C LEU A 56 -10.57 24.63 15.43
N TYR A 57 -11.63 25.18 16.01
CA TYR A 57 -12.91 24.51 16.17
C TYR A 57 -13.51 24.10 14.81
N LEU A 58 -13.52 25.01 13.82
CA LEU A 58 -14.01 24.68 12.47
C LEU A 58 -13.18 23.55 11.82
N ILE A 59 -11.86 23.56 11.99
CA ILE A 59 -10.98 22.50 11.47
C ILE A 59 -11.31 21.16 12.14
N LYS A 60 -11.51 21.13 13.46
CA LYS A 60 -11.94 19.94 14.21
C LYS A 60 -13.27 19.38 13.69
N GLU A 61 -14.25 20.24 13.45
CA GLU A 61 -15.54 19.83 12.88
C GLU A 61 -15.38 19.22 11.48
N ASN A 62 -14.58 19.85 10.61
CA ASN A 62 -14.30 19.34 9.26
C ASN A 62 -13.58 17.98 9.27
N MET A 63 -12.69 17.73 10.25
CA MET A 63 -12.02 16.44 10.41
C MET A 63 -12.96 15.32 10.87
N SER A 64 -14.12 15.68 11.41
CA SER A 64 -15.13 14.75 11.93
C SER A 64 -16.25 14.48 10.92
N ASP A 65 -16.06 14.89 9.66
CA ASP A 65 -17.06 14.72 8.61
C ASP A 65 -17.34 13.23 8.32
N PRO A 66 -18.61 12.76 8.40
CA PRO A 66 -18.96 11.36 8.20
C PRO A 66 -18.63 10.83 6.79
N ARG A 67 -18.49 11.72 5.80
CA ARG A 67 -18.09 11.34 4.44
C ARG A 67 -16.68 10.77 4.41
N LEU A 68 -15.80 11.16 5.34
CA LEU A 68 -14.44 10.62 5.45
C LEU A 68 -14.47 9.15 5.88
N ALA A 69 -15.37 8.78 6.81
CA ALA A 69 -15.58 7.40 7.21
C ALA A 69 -16.13 6.56 6.05
N LEU A 70 -17.05 7.10 5.24
CA LEU A 70 -17.56 6.44 4.05
C LEU A 70 -16.46 6.19 3.01
N ILE A 71 -15.54 7.15 2.82
CA ILE A 71 -14.38 6.98 1.92
C ILE A 71 -13.48 5.85 2.44
N ALA A 72 -13.16 5.83 3.74
CA ALA A 72 -12.36 4.76 4.33
C ALA A 72 -13.01 3.39 4.11
N GLN A 73 -14.30 3.27 4.40
CA GLN A 73 -15.07 2.03 4.19
C GLN A 73 -14.98 1.54 2.73
N LYS A 74 -15.15 2.44 1.76
CA LYS A 74 -15.02 2.09 0.33
C LYS A 74 -13.62 1.62 -0.05
N ILE A 75 -12.58 2.17 0.59
CA ILE A 75 -11.23 1.70 0.38
C ILE A 75 -11.07 0.30 1.00
N ASP A 76 -11.61 0.08 2.21
CA ASP A 76 -11.51 -1.21 2.92
C ASP A 76 -12.29 -2.35 2.25
N GLU A 77 -13.29 -2.06 1.41
CA GLU A 77 -13.95 -3.07 0.56
C GLU A 77 -12.97 -3.72 -0.44
N ILE A 78 -11.92 -2.99 -0.85
CA ILE A 78 -11.00 -3.39 -1.94
C ILE A 78 -9.59 -3.65 -1.42
N ILE A 79 -9.13 -2.85 -0.47
CA ILE A 79 -7.76 -2.85 0.05
C ILE A 79 -7.73 -3.60 1.37
N ASP A 80 -6.71 -4.44 1.51
CA ASP A 80 -6.48 -5.21 2.74
C ASP A 80 -6.25 -4.27 3.94
N GLU A 81 -6.71 -4.70 5.11
CA GLU A 81 -6.63 -3.91 6.34
C GLU A 81 -5.21 -3.84 6.90
N ASP A 82 -4.42 -4.90 6.70
CA ASP A 82 -3.06 -5.02 7.23
C ASP A 82 -2.02 -4.28 6.37
N VAL A 83 -2.43 -3.76 5.21
CA VAL A 83 -1.53 -3.10 4.27
C VAL A 83 -1.41 -1.62 4.63
N SER A 84 -0.39 -1.34 5.44
CA SER A 84 0.03 0.02 5.78
C SER A 84 1.07 0.57 4.79
N HIS A 85 1.18 1.90 4.71
CA HIS A 85 2.25 2.54 3.96
C HIS A 85 3.61 2.22 4.60
N SER A 86 4.34 1.26 4.02
CA SER A 86 5.74 1.01 4.36
C SER A 86 6.65 1.97 3.59
N LYS A 87 7.68 2.51 4.24
CA LYS A 87 8.75 3.31 3.59
C LYS A 87 9.92 2.45 3.08
N ASN A 88 9.88 1.13 3.28
CA ASN A 88 10.95 0.23 2.87
C ASN A 88 10.81 -0.17 1.40
N SER A 89 11.72 0.32 0.56
CA SER A 89 11.64 0.26 -0.91
C SER A 89 11.68 -1.15 -1.51
N SER A 90 12.39 -2.10 -0.90
CA SER A 90 12.62 -3.43 -1.49
C SER A 90 11.40 -4.34 -1.43
N LEU A 91 10.57 -4.20 -0.39
CA LEU A 91 9.32 -4.97 -0.23
C LEU A 91 8.10 -4.20 -0.74
N GLU A 92 8.26 -2.91 -1.07
CA GLU A 92 7.16 -2.02 -1.44
C GLU A 92 6.37 -2.55 -2.65
N LYS A 93 7.05 -3.18 -3.62
CA LYS A 93 6.39 -3.78 -4.80
C LYS A 93 5.52 -4.98 -4.44
N ILE A 94 6.02 -5.85 -3.55
CA ILE A 94 5.29 -7.01 -3.07
C ILE A 94 4.11 -6.55 -2.19
N HIS A 95 4.35 -5.62 -1.27
CA HIS A 95 3.29 -5.02 -0.45
C HIS A 95 2.18 -4.37 -1.27
N LEU A 96 2.52 -3.66 -2.36
CA LEU A 96 1.52 -3.09 -3.27
C LEU A 96 0.78 -4.16 -4.08
N PHE A 97 1.48 -5.22 -4.49
CA PHE A 97 0.90 -6.32 -5.26
C PHE A 97 -0.13 -7.13 -4.43
N PHE A 98 0.12 -7.25 -3.13
CA PHE A 98 -0.79 -7.87 -2.17
C PHE A 98 -1.69 -6.86 -1.43
N ALA A 99 -1.70 -5.58 -1.85
CA ALA A 99 -2.52 -4.54 -1.21
C ALA A 99 -4.02 -4.72 -1.43
N ILE A 100 -4.40 -5.29 -2.58
CA ILE A 100 -5.80 -5.51 -2.94
C ILE A 100 -6.24 -6.84 -2.33
N LYS A 101 -7.42 -6.90 -1.72
CA LYS A 101 -7.99 -8.15 -1.17
C LYS A 101 -8.08 -9.24 -2.26
N PRO A 102 -8.02 -10.52 -1.88
CA PRO A 102 -8.34 -11.62 -2.79
C PRO A 102 -9.80 -11.53 -3.26
N ASP A 103 -10.12 -12.17 -4.39
CA ASP A 103 -11.46 -12.26 -4.97
C ASP A 103 -12.04 -10.93 -5.50
N VAL A 104 -11.25 -9.85 -5.49
CA VAL A 104 -11.64 -8.56 -6.08
C VAL A 104 -11.50 -8.58 -7.61
N GLU A 105 -10.40 -9.16 -8.12
CA GLU A 105 -10.11 -9.23 -9.55
C GLU A 105 -9.47 -10.59 -9.89
N PRO A 106 -10.20 -11.49 -10.56
CA PRO A 106 -9.73 -12.86 -10.83
C PRO A 106 -8.40 -12.93 -11.59
N LYS A 107 -8.12 -11.96 -12.46
CA LYS A 107 -6.84 -11.90 -13.19
C LYS A 107 -5.66 -11.57 -12.27
N LEU A 108 -5.90 -10.72 -11.27
CA LEU A 108 -4.89 -10.38 -10.28
C LEU A 108 -4.58 -11.58 -9.40
N ASP A 109 -5.61 -12.33 -9.00
CA ASP A 109 -5.44 -13.53 -8.18
C ASP A 109 -4.72 -14.65 -8.94
N LEU A 110 -5.03 -14.82 -10.23
CA LEU A 110 -4.25 -15.71 -11.10
C LEU A 110 -2.79 -15.26 -11.20
N ALA A 111 -2.53 -13.96 -11.37
CA ALA A 111 -1.17 -13.43 -11.43
C ALA A 111 -0.40 -13.65 -10.12
N ARG A 112 -1.06 -13.52 -8.96
CA ARG A 112 -0.49 -13.82 -7.64
C ARG A 112 -0.10 -15.29 -7.52
N LYS A 113 -1.01 -16.18 -7.88
CA LYS A 113 -0.75 -17.62 -7.89
C LYS A 113 0.45 -17.98 -8.76
N ILE A 114 0.52 -17.45 -9.98
CA ILE A 114 1.66 -17.70 -10.88
C ILE A 114 2.96 -17.15 -10.28
N TYR A 115 2.92 -15.98 -9.65
CA TYR A 115 4.07 -15.41 -8.95
C TYR A 115 4.54 -16.34 -7.83
N ASP A 116 3.65 -16.77 -6.93
CA ASP A 116 3.99 -17.64 -5.80
C ASP A 116 4.56 -18.98 -6.29
N GLU A 117 3.92 -19.62 -7.28
CA GLU A 117 4.42 -20.86 -7.88
C GLU A 117 5.79 -20.70 -8.55
N THR A 118 6.05 -19.54 -9.16
CA THR A 118 7.35 -19.26 -9.80
C THR A 118 8.43 -19.04 -8.77
N VAL A 119 8.14 -18.28 -7.72
CA VAL A 119 9.05 -18.03 -6.60
C VAL A 119 9.38 -19.35 -5.90
N GLU A 120 8.38 -20.19 -5.63
CA GLU A 120 8.58 -21.51 -5.03
C GLU A 120 9.53 -22.37 -5.87
N LYS A 121 9.36 -22.42 -7.19
CA LYS A 121 10.26 -23.15 -8.10
C LYS A 121 11.69 -22.62 -8.06
N VAL A 122 11.88 -21.31 -7.93
CA VAL A 122 13.22 -20.70 -7.78
C VAL A 122 13.89 -21.19 -6.49
N PHE A 123 13.16 -21.21 -5.37
CA PHE A 123 13.69 -21.70 -4.11
C PHE A 123 13.95 -23.22 -4.12
N GLN A 124 13.09 -24.01 -4.76
CA GLN A 124 13.32 -25.44 -4.96
C GLN A 124 14.61 -25.69 -5.77
N LEU A 125 14.83 -24.93 -6.84
CA LEU A 125 16.06 -25.01 -7.63
C LEU A 125 17.30 -24.61 -6.82
N PHE A 126 17.19 -23.57 -6.01
CA PHE A 126 18.27 -23.15 -5.12
C PHE A 126 18.65 -24.25 -4.11
N GLU A 127 17.68 -24.93 -3.51
CA GLU A 127 17.95 -26.03 -2.59
C GLU A 127 18.62 -27.22 -3.27
N LEU A 128 18.30 -27.52 -4.54
CA LEU A 128 19.04 -28.51 -5.32
C LEU A 128 20.51 -28.12 -5.47
N TYR A 129 20.81 -26.86 -5.84
CA TYR A 129 22.19 -26.38 -5.95
C TYR A 129 22.93 -26.40 -4.62
N ARG A 130 22.25 -26.06 -3.53
CA ARG A 130 22.82 -26.12 -2.18
C ARG A 130 23.17 -27.56 -1.76
N GLN A 131 22.39 -28.54 -2.19
CA GLN A 131 22.67 -29.96 -1.95
C GLN A 131 23.80 -30.50 -2.83
N GLU A 132 23.88 -30.06 -4.09
CA GLU A 132 24.94 -30.47 -5.02
C GLU A 132 26.31 -29.90 -4.65
N TRP A 133 26.37 -28.67 -4.10
CA TRP A 133 27.60 -28.00 -3.70
C TRP A 133 27.56 -27.43 -2.27
N PRO A 134 27.57 -28.29 -1.24
CA PRO A 134 27.40 -27.87 0.16
C PRO A 134 28.54 -26.97 0.66
N ASP A 135 29.75 -27.12 0.12
CA ASP A 135 30.94 -26.38 0.56
C ASP A 135 31.01 -24.93 0.05
N LEU A 136 30.16 -24.56 -0.92
CA LEU A 136 30.17 -23.21 -1.52
C LEU A 136 29.42 -22.17 -0.69
N GLY A 137 28.63 -22.58 0.31
CA GLY A 137 27.90 -21.64 1.17
C GLY A 137 26.91 -20.75 0.41
N LEU A 138 26.31 -21.28 -0.67
CA LEU A 138 25.43 -20.56 -1.58
C LEU A 138 24.31 -19.81 -0.85
N LYS A 139 24.00 -18.60 -1.32
CA LYS A 139 22.85 -17.81 -0.84
C LYS A 139 21.99 -17.38 -2.01
N ILE A 140 20.70 -17.23 -1.76
CA ILE A 140 19.77 -16.64 -2.72
C ILE A 140 19.51 -15.19 -2.35
N GLU A 141 19.67 -14.30 -3.32
CA GLU A 141 19.48 -12.86 -3.18
C GLU A 141 18.56 -12.31 -4.27
N PHE A 142 17.93 -11.18 -4.00
CA PHE A 142 17.10 -10.48 -4.97
C PHE A 142 17.55 -9.01 -5.11
N THR A 143 17.71 -8.55 -6.35
CA THR A 143 17.91 -7.12 -6.66
C THR A 143 16.97 -6.69 -7.77
N GLU A 144 16.61 -5.40 -7.80
CA GLU A 144 15.70 -4.90 -8.85
C GLU A 144 16.28 -5.02 -10.27
N THR A 145 17.61 -4.93 -10.40
CA THR A 145 18.31 -4.99 -11.69
C THR A 145 18.51 -6.40 -12.19
N ARG A 146 18.74 -7.36 -11.27
CA ARG A 146 19.15 -8.73 -11.61
C ARG A 146 18.09 -9.79 -11.33
N GLY A 147 17.06 -9.46 -10.55
CA GLY A 147 16.10 -10.42 -10.04
C GLY A 147 16.73 -11.37 -9.00
N TYR A 148 16.15 -12.56 -8.87
CA TYR A 148 16.69 -13.63 -8.04
C TYR A 148 18.00 -14.15 -8.64
N HIS A 149 19.03 -14.25 -7.82
CA HIS A 149 20.34 -14.76 -8.20
C HIS A 149 21.01 -15.45 -7.02
N VAL A 150 22.01 -16.29 -7.33
CA VAL A 150 22.81 -17.01 -6.33
C VAL A 150 24.12 -16.26 -6.11
N SER A 151 24.50 -16.07 -4.84
CA SER A 151 25.77 -15.51 -4.38
C SER A 151 26.60 -16.50 -3.58
#